data_AF-A0A965QLF0-F1
#
_entry.id   AF-A0A965QLF0-F1
#
_cell.length_a   1.000
_cell.length_b   1.000
_cell.length_c   1.000
_cell.angle_alpha   90.00
_cell.angle_beta   90.00
_cell.angle_gamma   90.00
#
_symmetry.space_group_name_H-M   'P 1'
#
loop_
_entity.id
_entity.type
_entity.pdbx_description
1 polymer ?
#
loop_
_entity_poly.entity_id
_entity_poly.type
_entity_poly.pdbx_seq_one_letter_code
_entity_poly.pdbx_strand_id
1 'polypeptide(L)'
;MSFCRKSAFSGALGGLVASLAIWSTLHFQGTQRERLPLTRIEQESLLASGGLFVHKGQTISAKQLSPELKTQFERAFAQRSQALRDAELQFYKEVDKIARLHILEKQLATAAGPGSKSVAEREAELLPREDATTEDARNLYEASDPSAPRESFAPVKNQLVGYLNEVRRREALETWTNGLRKKGEWKLLMDRPSPLPEFSSVNLHGLPFEGKGQPNTLVFVDYLCTNCVPFLVDFAKRVEENRGELRPVYVPFPYTRPENAMALARGALCAQQLGAFSSFHMAALTKGELLAEVSVFDLARQSDVRMSEFKACYRSGEGLAELLARAQGLARSYGLMQTPAVVYQGKLLEGDGIFETFDSLLKNSPAQGQLTKRNDENKRRGPSQP
;
A
#
# COMPACT_ATOMS: atom_id res chain seq x y z
N MET A 1 5.61 -18.52 68.25
CA MET A 1 5.85 -17.46 69.25
C MET A 1 5.09 -16.23 68.76
N SER A 2 3.89 -16.00 69.32
CA SER A 2 3.54 -14.85 70.20
C SER A 2 3.79 -13.46 69.61
N PHE A 3 2.95 -12.44 69.78
CA PHE A 3 1.55 -12.24 70.20
C PHE A 3 1.32 -10.72 69.99
N CYS A 4 0.08 -10.26 70.21
CA CYS A 4 -0.32 -8.86 70.46
C CYS A 4 -0.43 -7.89 69.27
N ARG A 5 -1.42 -6.98 69.21
CA ARG A 5 -2.71 -6.83 69.89
C ARG A 5 -3.48 -5.74 69.12
N LYS A 6 -4.81 -5.84 69.13
CA LYS A 6 -5.78 -4.86 68.60
C LYS A 6 -5.67 -3.49 69.28
N SER A 7 -5.98 -2.43 68.53
CA SER A 7 -6.75 -1.27 69.03
C SER A 7 -7.52 -0.63 67.87
N ALA A 8 -8.81 -0.41 68.11
CA ALA A 8 -9.75 0.29 67.26
C ALA A 8 -9.79 1.78 67.64
N PHE A 9 -10.06 2.68 66.69
CA PHE A 9 -10.71 3.97 66.98
C PHE A 9 -11.46 4.49 65.74
N SER A 10 -12.73 4.85 65.97
CA SER A 10 -13.65 5.51 65.03
C SER A 10 -13.21 6.92 64.63
N GLY A 11 -13.64 7.37 63.46
CA GLY A 11 -13.67 8.79 63.10
C GLY A 11 -14.19 9.03 61.68
N ALA A 12 -15.37 9.65 61.58
CA ALA A 12 -16.07 10.01 60.35
C ALA A 12 -15.53 11.30 59.69
N LEU A 13 -16.21 11.73 58.61
CA LEU A 13 -16.05 12.93 57.76
C LEU A 13 -15.06 12.73 56.59
N GLY A 14 -15.42 12.83 55.31
CA GLY A 14 -16.37 13.76 54.67
C GLY A 14 -15.60 14.97 54.17
N GLY A 15 -15.31 15.08 52.86
CA GLY A 15 -14.67 16.29 52.32
C GLY A 15 -14.15 16.16 50.88
N LEU A 16 -14.82 16.90 49.99
CA LEU A 16 -14.54 17.13 48.58
C LEU A 16 -13.06 17.33 48.19
N VAL A 17 -12.66 16.71 47.07
CA VAL A 17 -11.53 17.15 46.24
C VAL A 17 -12.06 18.24 45.30
N ALA A 18 -11.82 19.50 45.65
CA ALA A 18 -11.97 20.64 44.74
C ALA A 18 -10.57 21.02 44.22
N SER A 19 -10.24 20.60 43.00
CA SER A 19 -9.04 21.07 42.31
C SER A 19 -9.30 22.47 41.76
N LEU A 20 -8.51 23.41 42.28
CA LEU A 20 -8.55 24.85 42.03
C LEU A 20 -8.45 25.22 40.55
N ALA A 21 -9.48 25.91 40.05
CA ALA A 21 -9.34 26.83 38.93
C ALA A 21 -8.73 28.14 39.45
N ILE A 22 -7.45 28.38 39.16
CA ILE A 22 -6.81 29.67 39.43
C ILE A 22 -7.14 30.59 38.26
N TRP A 23 -8.16 31.42 38.42
CA TRP A 23 -8.35 32.63 37.61
C TRP A 23 -7.45 33.72 38.18
N SER A 24 -6.27 33.89 37.60
CA SER A 24 -5.42 35.05 37.85
C SER A 24 -5.83 36.19 36.91
N THR A 25 -6.56 37.16 37.45
CA THR A 25 -6.69 38.49 36.89
C THR A 25 -5.33 39.19 37.00
N LEU A 26 -4.56 39.21 35.91
CA LEU A 26 -3.33 39.98 35.79
C LEU A 26 -3.51 41.06 34.72
N HIS A 27 -3.22 42.28 35.15
CA HIS A 27 -3.28 43.51 34.38
C HIS A 27 -2.50 43.43 33.06
N PHE A 28 -3.14 43.98 32.03
CA PHE A 28 -2.64 44.13 30.68
C PHE A 28 -1.63 45.28 30.65
N GLN A 29 -0.35 44.97 30.89
CA GLN A 29 0.77 45.81 30.43
C GLN A 29 1.57 44.99 29.42
N GLY A 30 1.39 45.34 28.15
CA GLY A 30 1.86 44.61 26.98
C GLY A 30 3.37 44.64 26.85
N THR A 31 4.04 43.63 27.38
CA THR A 31 5.21 43.06 26.73
C THR A 31 4.69 41.90 25.89
N GLN A 32 4.75 42.03 24.57
CA GLN A 32 4.54 40.91 23.64
C GLN A 32 5.65 39.90 23.93
N ARG A 33 5.44 39.01 24.91
CA ARG A 33 6.20 37.76 24.96
C ARG A 33 5.89 37.07 23.64
N GLU A 34 6.87 37.02 22.74
CA GLU A 34 6.81 36.16 21.56
C GLU A 34 6.41 34.77 22.05
N ARG A 35 5.15 34.39 21.78
CA ARG A 35 4.73 33.02 22.01
C ARG A 35 5.61 32.19 21.09
N LEU A 36 6.35 31.24 21.67
CA LEU A 36 7.04 30.23 20.91
C LEU A 36 6.02 29.59 19.94
N PRO A 37 6.44 29.29 18.70
CA PRO A 37 5.57 28.61 17.76
C PRO A 37 5.10 27.28 18.37
N LEU A 38 3.82 26.98 18.17
CA LEU A 38 3.21 25.75 18.66
C LEU A 38 3.95 24.54 18.11
N THR A 39 4.16 23.55 18.97
CA THR A 39 4.64 22.22 18.58
C THR A 39 3.64 21.55 17.63
N ARG A 40 4.08 20.54 16.87
CA ARG A 40 3.19 19.76 15.98
C ARG A 40 1.99 19.18 16.75
N ILE A 41 2.22 18.67 17.97
CA ILE A 41 1.17 18.09 18.82
C ILE A 41 0.15 19.15 19.21
N GLU A 42 0.60 20.35 19.58
CA GLU A 42 -0.30 21.45 19.92
C GLU A 42 -1.09 21.96 18.71
N GLN A 43 -0.45 22.03 17.53
CA GLN A 43 -1.14 22.38 16.27
C GLN A 43 -2.20 21.34 15.90
N GLU A 44 -1.90 20.05 16.01
CA GLU A 44 -2.86 18.98 15.75
C GLU A 44 -4.00 18.98 16.77
N SER A 45 -3.71 19.28 18.04
CA SER A 45 -4.72 19.45 19.09
C SER A 45 -5.64 20.66 18.84
N LEU A 46 -5.11 21.77 18.32
CA LEU A 46 -5.90 22.95 17.93
C LEU A 46 -6.83 22.65 16.74
N LEU A 47 -6.33 21.95 15.72
CA LEU A 47 -7.15 21.50 14.61
C LEU A 47 -8.23 20.49 15.07
N ALA A 48 -7.87 19.57 15.98
CA ALA A 48 -8.80 18.59 16.54
C ALA A 48 -9.88 19.22 17.43
N SER A 49 -9.54 20.27 18.19
CA SER A 49 -10.49 21.07 18.97
C SER A 49 -11.33 22.01 18.10
N GLY A 50 -11.04 22.09 16.80
CA GLY A 50 -11.84 22.77 15.80
C GLY A 50 -11.62 24.28 15.71
N GLY A 51 -10.68 24.85 16.48
CA GLY A 51 -10.34 26.28 16.44
C GLY A 51 -9.43 26.60 15.26
N LEU A 52 -9.87 27.51 14.38
CA LEU A 52 -9.11 27.93 13.19
C LEU A 52 -8.33 29.22 13.44
N PHE A 53 -8.99 30.23 13.99
CA PHE A 53 -8.39 31.53 14.28
C PHE A 53 -9.20 32.27 15.36
N VAL A 54 -8.64 33.34 15.92
CA VAL A 54 -9.36 34.21 16.87
C VAL A 54 -9.72 35.52 16.19
N HIS A 55 -10.98 35.93 16.28
CA HIS A 55 -11.46 37.24 15.84
C HIS A 55 -12.21 37.93 16.98
N LYS A 56 -11.77 39.13 17.38
CA LYS A 56 -12.35 39.90 18.51
C LYS A 56 -12.47 39.09 19.82
N GLY A 57 -11.43 38.31 20.14
CA GLY A 57 -11.40 37.48 21.35
C GLY A 57 -12.23 36.19 21.27
N GLN A 58 -12.94 35.95 20.16
CA GLN A 58 -13.70 34.72 19.94
C GLN A 58 -12.90 33.75 19.06
N THR A 59 -12.78 32.50 19.51
CA THR A 59 -12.29 31.40 18.67
C THR A 59 -13.34 31.07 17.60
N ILE A 60 -12.93 31.15 16.34
CA ILE A 60 -13.74 30.79 15.19
C ILE A 60 -13.37 29.37 14.76
N SER A 61 -14.39 28.53 14.58
CA SER A 61 -14.28 27.15 14.13
C SER A 61 -14.76 26.96 12.69
N ALA A 62 -14.42 25.83 12.09
CA ALA A 62 -14.89 25.46 10.75
C ALA A 62 -16.43 25.41 10.65
N LYS A 63 -17.13 25.17 11.76
CA LYS A 63 -18.61 25.13 11.82
C LYS A 63 -19.24 26.52 11.67
N GLN A 64 -18.49 27.58 11.94
CA GLN A 64 -18.96 28.98 11.87
C GLN A 64 -18.64 29.62 10.51
N LEU A 65 -17.97 28.92 9.60
CA LEU A 65 -17.66 29.41 8.26
C LEU A 65 -18.89 29.32 7.35
N SER A 66 -18.93 30.18 6.32
CA SER A 66 -19.88 30.01 5.20
C SER A 66 -19.64 28.67 4.50
N PRO A 67 -20.61 28.12 3.76
CA PRO A 67 -20.44 26.87 3.02
C PRO A 67 -19.21 26.87 2.12
N GLU A 68 -18.96 27.94 1.38
CA GLU A 68 -17.83 28.07 0.44
C GLU A 68 -16.48 28.03 1.18
N LEU A 69 -16.35 28.82 2.26
CA LEU A 69 -15.15 28.86 3.08
C LEU A 69 -14.92 27.54 3.81
N LYS A 70 -15.99 26.88 4.26
CA LYS A 70 -15.93 25.56 4.87
C LYS A 70 -15.42 24.52 3.88
N THR A 71 -15.94 24.49 2.64
CA THR A 71 -15.44 23.60 1.58
C THR A 71 -13.97 23.88 1.24
N GLN A 72 -13.56 25.15 1.19
CA GLN A 72 -12.17 25.51 0.96
C GLN A 72 -11.26 25.01 2.10
N PHE A 73 -11.69 25.18 3.35
CA PHE A 73 -10.98 24.69 4.52
C PHE A 73 -10.87 23.15 4.52
N GLU A 74 -11.97 22.44 4.28
CA GLU A 74 -11.99 20.97 4.25
C GLU A 74 -11.06 20.42 3.16
N ARG A 75 -11.03 21.06 1.98
CA ARG A 75 -10.09 20.71 0.91
C ARG A 75 -8.64 20.92 1.32
N ALA A 76 -8.32 22.07 1.92
CA ALA A 76 -6.96 22.36 2.38
C ALA A 76 -6.53 21.41 3.50
N PHE A 77 -7.44 21.09 4.43
CA PHE A 77 -7.20 20.12 5.49
C PHE A 77 -6.94 18.72 4.93
N ALA A 78 -7.78 18.25 3.99
CA ALA A 78 -7.60 16.96 3.34
C ALA A 78 -6.26 16.87 2.60
N GLN A 79 -5.87 17.92 1.87
CA GLN A 79 -4.57 18.01 1.18
C GLN A 79 -3.39 17.93 2.17
N ARG A 80 -3.44 18.68 3.28
CA ARG A 80 -2.42 18.61 4.33
C ARG A 80 -2.35 17.21 4.93
N SER A 81 -3.50 16.62 5.30
CA SER A 81 -3.56 15.27 5.87
C SER A 81 -2.99 14.23 4.92
N GLN A 82 -3.26 14.35 3.62
CA GLN A 82 -2.69 13.47 2.61
C GLN A 82 -1.17 13.66 2.50
N ALA A 83 -0.68 14.89 2.41
CA ALA A 83 0.75 15.16 2.32
C ALA A 83 1.54 14.66 3.55
N LEU A 84 0.96 14.78 4.75
CA LEU A 84 1.55 14.24 5.97
C LEU A 84 1.61 12.71 5.93
N ARG A 85 0.52 12.03 5.56
CA ARG A 85 0.52 10.58 5.41
C ARG A 85 1.54 10.10 4.37
N ASP A 86 1.64 10.79 3.24
CA ASP A 86 2.60 10.46 2.19
C ASP A 86 4.04 10.59 2.70
N ALA A 87 4.36 11.65 3.45
CA ALA A 87 5.67 11.83 4.07
C ALA A 87 5.97 10.76 5.14
N GLU A 88 5.02 10.47 6.02
CA GLU A 88 5.14 9.42 7.04
C GLU A 88 5.35 8.04 6.41
N LEU A 89 4.66 7.77 5.29
CA LEU A 89 4.79 6.54 4.54
C LEU A 89 6.15 6.42 3.86
N GLN A 90 6.68 7.51 3.29
CA GLN A 90 8.03 7.53 2.72
C GLN A 90 9.07 7.22 3.80
N PHE A 91 8.96 7.86 4.96
CA PHE A 91 9.86 7.59 6.08
C PHE A 91 9.74 6.14 6.57
N TYR A 92 8.52 5.64 6.75
CA TYR A 92 8.24 4.25 7.12
C TYR A 92 8.90 3.24 6.15
N LYS A 93 8.80 3.48 4.83
CA LYS A 93 9.43 2.63 3.81
C LYS A 93 10.96 2.64 3.90
N GLU A 94 11.56 3.80 4.14
CA GLU A 94 13.01 3.88 4.29
C GLU A 94 13.49 3.19 5.57
N VAL A 95 12.75 3.31 6.67
CA VAL A 95 13.08 2.60 7.93
C VAL A 95 12.96 1.08 7.75
N ASP A 96 11.93 0.58 7.05
CA ASP A 96 11.82 -0.85 6.72
C ASP A 96 12.99 -1.35 5.88
N LYS A 97 13.36 -0.59 4.84
CA LYS A 97 14.51 -0.89 3.99
C LYS A 97 15.82 -0.93 4.79
N ILE A 98 16.07 0.08 5.63
CA ILE A 98 17.25 0.13 6.50
C ILE A 98 17.27 -1.08 7.43
N ALA A 99 16.13 -1.44 8.04
CA ALA A 99 16.03 -2.59 8.92
C ALA A 99 16.40 -3.89 8.20
N ARG A 100 15.85 -4.14 7.00
CA ARG A 100 16.18 -5.34 6.20
C ARG A 100 17.65 -5.41 5.83
N LEU A 101 18.22 -4.29 5.38
CA LEU A 101 19.64 -4.21 5.02
C LEU A 101 20.53 -4.44 6.24
N HIS A 102 20.18 -3.88 7.39
CA HIS A 102 20.93 -4.08 8.63
C HIS A 102 20.87 -5.53 9.13
N ILE A 103 19.71 -6.19 9.00
CA ILE A 103 19.57 -7.62 9.31
C ILE A 103 20.49 -8.46 8.41
N LEU A 104 20.51 -8.17 7.10
CA LEU A 104 21.43 -8.82 6.16
C LEU A 104 22.89 -8.59 6.56
N GLU A 105 23.29 -7.33 6.79
CA GLU A 105 24.63 -6.95 7.20
C GLU A 105 25.09 -7.75 8.44
N LYS A 106 24.24 -7.86 9.46
CA LYS A 106 24.54 -8.64 10.67
C LYS A 106 24.73 -10.12 10.39
N GLN A 107 23.94 -10.70 9.48
CA GLN A 107 24.06 -12.11 9.09
C GLN A 107 25.28 -12.39 8.19
N LEU A 108 25.71 -11.40 7.40
CA LEU A 108 26.94 -11.50 6.62
C LEU A 108 28.18 -11.36 7.51
N ALA A 109 28.13 -10.53 8.55
CA ALA A 109 29.23 -10.39 9.51
C ALA A 109 29.55 -11.68 10.27
N THR A 110 28.60 -12.62 10.39
CA THR A 110 28.87 -13.94 11.00
C THR A 110 29.71 -14.86 10.12
N ALA A 111 29.94 -14.50 8.85
CA ALA A 111 30.77 -15.26 7.92
C ALA A 111 32.27 -14.93 8.05
N ALA A 112 32.67 -14.03 8.96
CA ALA A 112 34.07 -13.67 9.18
C ALA A 112 34.78 -14.63 10.15
N GLY A 113 35.80 -15.36 9.68
CA GLY A 113 36.63 -16.25 10.49
C GLY A 113 37.51 -17.22 9.67
N PRO A 114 38.57 -17.81 10.25
CA PRO A 114 39.33 -18.87 9.58
C PRO A 114 38.45 -20.12 9.39
N GLY A 115 38.22 -20.53 8.14
CA GLY A 115 37.42 -21.72 7.80
C GLY A 115 35.91 -21.48 7.64
N SER A 116 35.44 -20.23 7.74
CA SER A 116 34.05 -19.86 7.39
C SER A 116 33.90 -19.55 5.90
N LYS A 117 32.65 -19.61 5.41
CA LYS A 117 32.29 -19.22 4.04
C LYS A 117 32.66 -17.76 3.80
N SER A 118 33.00 -17.41 2.56
CA SER A 118 33.13 -16.01 2.15
C SER A 118 31.79 -15.26 2.33
N VAL A 119 31.86 -13.93 2.42
CA VAL A 119 30.67 -13.07 2.49
C VAL A 119 29.75 -13.32 1.29
N ALA A 120 30.31 -13.51 0.10
CA ALA A 120 29.56 -13.77 -1.13
C ALA A 120 28.82 -15.12 -1.08
N GLU A 121 29.47 -16.19 -0.61
CA GLU A 121 28.84 -17.51 -0.44
C GLU A 121 27.72 -17.44 0.61
N ARG A 122 27.96 -16.77 1.74
CA ARG A 122 26.94 -16.60 2.77
C ARG A 122 25.73 -15.82 2.25
N GLU A 123 25.98 -14.79 1.46
CA GLU A 123 24.92 -14.02 0.84
C GLU A 123 24.10 -14.83 -0.16
N ALA A 124 24.74 -15.62 -1.01
CA ALA A 124 24.05 -16.50 -1.95
C ALA A 124 23.13 -17.51 -1.23
N GLU A 125 23.54 -17.98 -0.04
CA GLU A 125 22.72 -18.87 0.79
C GLU A 125 21.52 -18.19 1.44
N LEU A 126 21.70 -16.96 1.92
CA LEU A 126 20.62 -16.19 2.54
C LEU A 126 19.62 -15.71 1.49
N LEU A 127 20.12 -15.33 0.32
CA LEU A 127 19.38 -14.65 -0.75
C LEU A 127 19.45 -15.48 -2.05
N PRO A 128 18.85 -16.68 -2.09
CA PRO A 128 18.90 -17.56 -3.26
C PRO A 128 18.24 -16.86 -4.46
N ARG A 129 18.99 -16.75 -5.56
CA ARG A 129 18.58 -16.08 -6.80
C ARG A 129 19.49 -16.49 -7.96
N GLU A 130 18.99 -16.34 -9.18
CA GLU A 130 19.77 -16.53 -10.39
C GLU A 130 20.39 -15.20 -10.85
N ASP A 131 21.59 -15.28 -11.43
CA ASP A 131 22.25 -14.12 -12.05
C ASP A 131 21.60 -13.77 -13.39
N ALA A 132 21.51 -12.47 -13.67
CA ALA A 132 20.98 -11.94 -14.91
C ALA A 132 21.91 -12.28 -16.07
N THR A 133 21.32 -12.73 -17.17
CA THR A 133 22.01 -13.10 -18.40
C THR A 133 22.09 -11.92 -19.37
N THR A 134 22.93 -12.04 -20.40
CA THR A 134 22.91 -11.10 -21.52
C THR A 134 21.56 -11.07 -22.23
N GLU A 135 20.85 -12.20 -22.24
CA GLU A 135 19.53 -12.31 -22.84
C GLU A 135 18.48 -11.56 -22.01
N ASP A 136 18.53 -11.66 -20.69
CA ASP A 136 17.67 -10.84 -19.81
C ASP A 136 17.87 -9.34 -20.08
N ALA A 137 19.12 -8.91 -20.26
CA ALA A 137 19.43 -7.51 -20.58
C ALA A 137 18.94 -7.09 -21.97
N ARG A 138 19.00 -8.00 -22.96
CA ARG A 138 18.46 -7.77 -24.30
C ARG A 138 16.95 -7.63 -24.26
N ASN A 139 16.27 -8.55 -23.59
CA ASN A 139 14.83 -8.55 -23.42
C ASN A 139 14.34 -7.29 -22.72
N LEU A 140 15.06 -6.86 -21.67
CA LEU A 140 14.86 -5.56 -21.06
C LEU A 140 14.98 -4.49 -22.16
N TYR A 141 16.16 -4.27 -22.73
CA TYR A 141 16.39 -3.24 -23.76
C TYR A 141 15.35 -3.21 -24.90
N GLU A 142 14.89 -4.35 -25.39
CA GLU A 142 13.93 -4.42 -26.48
C GLU A 142 12.49 -4.08 -26.07
N ALA A 143 12.13 -4.26 -24.79
CA ALA A 143 10.81 -3.94 -24.26
C ALA A 143 10.60 -2.43 -23.95
N SER A 144 11.67 -1.65 -23.86
CA SER A 144 11.62 -0.18 -23.75
C SER A 144 10.91 0.46 -24.93
N ASP A 145 10.37 1.66 -24.71
CA ASP A 145 9.77 2.47 -25.77
C ASP A 145 10.78 2.69 -26.93
N PRO A 146 10.52 2.12 -28.12
CA PRO A 146 11.45 2.23 -29.25
C PRO A 146 11.47 3.64 -29.84
N SER A 147 10.52 4.51 -29.49
CA SER A 147 10.47 5.91 -29.94
C SER A 147 11.27 6.85 -29.03
N ALA A 148 11.67 6.40 -27.83
CA ALA A 148 12.51 7.17 -26.94
C ALA A 148 13.98 7.16 -27.44
N PRO A 149 14.69 8.30 -27.42
CA PRO A 149 16.12 8.34 -27.74
C PRO A 149 16.91 7.40 -26.81
N ARG A 150 17.66 6.44 -27.39
CA ARG A 150 18.47 5.49 -26.63
C ARG A 150 19.73 5.06 -27.38
N GLU A 151 20.78 4.73 -26.63
CA GLU A 151 21.99 4.10 -27.17
C GLU A 151 21.67 2.72 -27.74
N SER A 152 22.51 2.19 -28.65
CA SER A 152 22.41 0.79 -29.10
C SER A 152 22.63 -0.19 -27.93
N PHE A 153 22.20 -1.44 -28.07
CA PHE A 153 22.29 -2.44 -26.99
C PHE A 153 23.74 -2.72 -26.52
N ALA A 154 24.69 -2.77 -27.45
CA ALA A 154 26.07 -3.18 -27.17
C ALA A 154 26.75 -2.39 -26.01
N PRO A 155 26.74 -1.03 -25.99
CA PRO A 155 27.33 -0.25 -24.90
C PRO A 155 26.59 -0.40 -23.56
N VAL A 156 25.27 -0.59 -23.56
CA VAL A 156 24.47 -0.62 -22.31
C VAL A 156 24.32 -2.02 -21.71
N LYS A 157 24.70 -3.07 -22.44
CA LYS A 157 24.51 -4.48 -22.04
C LYS A 157 24.91 -4.78 -20.58
N ASN A 158 26.14 -4.45 -20.20
CA ASN A 158 26.66 -4.79 -18.86
C ASN A 158 25.98 -3.97 -17.75
N GLN A 159 25.60 -2.73 -18.03
CA GLN A 159 24.84 -1.90 -17.11
C GLN A 159 23.46 -2.51 -16.85
N LEU A 160 22.77 -2.98 -17.89
CA LEU A 160 21.47 -3.63 -17.77
C LEU A 160 21.55 -4.96 -17.01
N VAL A 161 22.60 -5.77 -17.24
CA VAL A 161 22.87 -6.99 -16.45
C VAL A 161 23.05 -6.63 -14.97
N GLY A 162 23.90 -5.64 -14.66
CA GLY A 162 24.11 -5.18 -13.28
C GLY A 162 22.82 -4.68 -12.62
N TYR A 163 22.04 -3.88 -13.34
CA TYR A 163 20.74 -3.40 -12.87
C TYR A 163 19.78 -4.55 -12.53
N LEU A 164 19.67 -5.55 -13.41
CA LEU A 164 18.81 -6.71 -13.21
C LEU A 164 19.26 -7.57 -12.02
N ASN A 165 20.57 -7.72 -11.81
CA ASN A 165 21.11 -8.39 -10.63
C ASN A 165 20.70 -7.68 -9.34
N GLU A 166 20.71 -6.34 -9.32
CA GLU A 166 20.24 -5.59 -8.14
C GLU A 166 18.73 -5.72 -7.91
N VAL A 167 17.93 -5.78 -8.98
CA VAL A 167 16.49 -6.06 -8.86
C VAL A 167 16.27 -7.43 -8.21
N ARG A 168 16.89 -8.48 -8.75
CA ARG A 168 16.77 -9.86 -8.22
C ARG A 168 17.28 -9.98 -6.79
N ARG A 169 18.37 -9.28 -6.45
CA ARG A 169 18.91 -9.21 -5.08
C ARG A 169 17.92 -8.60 -4.11
N ARG A 170 17.23 -7.51 -4.48
CA ARG A 170 16.21 -6.88 -3.62
C ARG A 170 15.01 -7.80 -3.38
N GLU A 171 14.53 -8.49 -4.41
CA GLU A 171 13.44 -9.47 -4.28
C GLU A 171 13.81 -10.64 -3.37
N ALA A 172 15.04 -11.16 -3.51
CA ALA A 172 15.54 -12.21 -2.64
C ALA A 172 15.67 -11.74 -1.19
N LEU A 173 16.16 -10.52 -0.96
CA LEU A 173 16.21 -9.89 0.37
C LEU A 173 14.83 -9.76 0.99
N GLU A 174 13.86 -9.27 0.23
CA GLU A 174 12.48 -9.14 0.66
C GLU A 174 11.88 -10.50 1.03
N THR A 175 12.04 -11.51 0.17
CA THR A 175 11.55 -12.87 0.40
C THR A 175 12.15 -13.48 1.66
N TRP A 176 13.47 -13.42 1.82
CA TRP A 176 14.16 -13.95 2.98
C TRP A 176 13.72 -13.26 4.28
N THR A 177 13.69 -11.92 4.30
CA THR A 177 13.29 -11.16 5.49
C THR A 177 11.79 -11.31 5.79
N ASN A 178 10.91 -11.49 4.80
CA ASN A 178 9.51 -11.84 5.05
C ASN A 178 9.40 -13.19 5.79
N GLY A 179 10.22 -14.18 5.42
CA GLY A 179 10.33 -15.45 6.14
C GLY A 179 10.76 -15.28 7.60
N LEU A 180 11.69 -14.37 7.90
CA LEU A 180 12.07 -14.04 9.28
C LEU A 180 10.91 -13.38 10.05
N ARG A 181 10.14 -12.50 9.39
CA ARG A 181 8.97 -11.84 9.98
C ARG A 181 7.89 -12.86 10.33
N LYS A 182 7.66 -13.85 9.46
CA LYS A 182 6.71 -14.96 9.70
C LYS A 182 7.09 -15.80 10.91
N LYS A 183 8.40 -16.00 11.15
CA LYS A 183 8.92 -16.70 12.34
C LYS A 183 8.92 -15.84 13.61
N GLY A 184 8.55 -14.56 13.51
CA GLY A 184 8.59 -13.62 14.63
C GLY A 184 10.01 -13.15 14.99
N GLU A 185 11.00 -13.37 14.12
CA GLU A 185 12.40 -13.04 14.36
C GLU A 185 12.69 -11.54 14.17
N TRP A 186 11.84 -10.81 13.44
CA TRP A 186 11.86 -9.34 13.43
C TRP A 186 10.49 -8.74 13.12
N LYS A 187 10.32 -7.48 13.52
CA LYS A 187 9.19 -6.62 13.14
C LYS A 187 9.65 -5.17 13.14
N LEU A 188 9.01 -4.35 12.31
CA LEU A 188 9.16 -2.90 12.42
C LEU A 188 8.37 -2.40 13.64
N LEU A 189 8.98 -1.50 14.43
CA LEU A 189 8.32 -0.91 15.61
C LEU A 189 7.36 0.22 15.24
N MET A 190 7.59 0.86 14.09
CA MET A 190 6.69 1.86 13.56
C MET A 190 5.45 1.17 12.99
N ASP A 191 4.29 1.72 13.30
CA ASP A 191 3.06 1.34 12.62
C ASP A 191 3.03 1.94 11.22
N ARG A 192 2.37 1.23 10.31
CA ARG A 192 2.09 1.76 8.98
C ARG A 192 1.13 2.96 9.10
N PRO A 193 1.36 4.06 8.36
CA PRO A 193 0.46 5.21 8.40
C PRO A 193 -0.98 4.84 8.08
N SER A 194 -1.92 5.45 8.82
CA SER A 194 -3.36 5.25 8.68
C SER A 194 -4.09 6.60 8.65
N PRO A 195 -5.35 6.68 8.18
CA PRO A 195 -6.13 5.61 7.53
C PRO A 195 -5.69 5.38 6.07
N LEU A 196 -5.99 4.20 5.54
CA LEU A 196 -5.90 3.93 4.10
C LEU A 196 -6.92 4.78 3.33
N PRO A 197 -6.68 5.06 2.04
CA PRO A 197 -7.69 5.66 1.18
C PRO A 197 -9.00 4.86 1.19
N GLU A 198 -10.13 5.56 1.31
CA GLU A 198 -11.44 4.92 1.20
C GLU A 198 -11.63 4.35 -0.19
N PHE A 199 -12.09 3.10 -0.27
CA PHE A 199 -12.28 2.40 -1.55
C PHE A 199 -13.23 3.16 -2.50
N SER A 200 -14.24 3.85 -1.97
CA SER A 200 -15.18 4.69 -2.73
C SER A 200 -14.55 5.95 -3.32
N SER A 201 -13.41 6.39 -2.79
CA SER A 201 -12.75 7.65 -3.19
C SER A 201 -11.72 7.47 -4.30
N VAL A 202 -11.37 6.22 -4.65
CA VAL A 202 -10.33 5.93 -5.64
C VAL A 202 -10.93 5.69 -7.03
N ASN A 203 -10.27 6.23 -8.06
CA ASN A 203 -10.69 6.05 -9.44
C ASN A 203 -10.15 4.72 -10.00
N LEU A 204 -11.04 3.74 -10.11
CA LEU A 204 -10.74 2.40 -10.65
C LEU A 204 -11.11 2.25 -12.13
N HIS A 205 -11.61 3.31 -12.77
CA HIS A 205 -12.11 3.23 -14.14
C HIS A 205 -11.01 2.81 -15.13
N GLY A 206 -11.34 1.82 -15.97
CA GLY A 206 -10.46 1.26 -16.99
C GLY A 206 -9.37 0.32 -16.45
N LEU A 207 -9.25 0.14 -15.13
CA LEU A 207 -8.36 -0.88 -14.58
C LEU A 207 -8.94 -2.29 -14.80
N PRO A 208 -8.09 -3.32 -14.90
CA PRO A 208 -8.54 -4.69 -15.06
C PRO A 208 -9.49 -5.13 -13.95
N PHE A 209 -10.67 -5.61 -14.33
CA PHE A 209 -11.76 -5.91 -13.40
C PHE A 209 -12.41 -7.25 -13.73
N GLU A 210 -12.66 -8.06 -12.70
CA GLU A 210 -13.40 -9.30 -12.83
C GLU A 210 -14.68 -9.28 -11.96
N GLY A 211 -15.81 -9.67 -12.56
CA GLY A 211 -17.11 -9.77 -11.90
C GLY A 211 -18.16 -8.78 -12.40
N LYS A 212 -19.27 -8.66 -11.66
CA LYS A 212 -20.40 -7.77 -11.97
C LYS A 212 -20.70 -6.85 -10.78
N GLY A 213 -20.97 -5.57 -11.03
CA GLY A 213 -21.31 -4.59 -10.00
C GLY A 213 -20.09 -3.81 -9.50
N GLN A 214 -20.17 -3.24 -8.29
CA GLN A 214 -19.12 -2.38 -7.76
C GLN A 214 -17.93 -3.22 -7.26
N PRO A 215 -16.68 -2.86 -7.62
CA PRO A 215 -15.51 -3.51 -7.06
C PRO A 215 -15.48 -3.42 -5.53
N ASN A 216 -14.89 -4.42 -4.88
CA ASN A 216 -14.74 -4.45 -3.42
C ASN A 216 -13.37 -4.97 -2.94
N THR A 217 -12.51 -5.36 -3.88
CA THR A 217 -11.17 -5.87 -3.61
C THR A 217 -10.20 -5.25 -4.60
N LEU A 218 -9.07 -4.71 -4.12
CA LEU A 218 -7.94 -4.35 -4.98
C LEU A 218 -6.87 -5.42 -4.85
N VAL A 219 -6.29 -5.82 -5.97
CA VAL A 219 -5.25 -6.85 -6.04
C VAL A 219 -4.07 -6.25 -6.78
N PHE A 220 -3.04 -5.84 -6.06
CA PHE A 220 -1.86 -5.21 -6.64
C PHE A 220 -0.83 -6.27 -6.99
N VAL A 221 -0.45 -6.31 -8.26
CA VAL A 221 0.38 -7.39 -8.79
C VAL A 221 1.35 -6.92 -9.86
N ASP A 222 2.44 -7.66 -9.95
CA ASP A 222 3.41 -7.63 -11.02
C ASP A 222 3.53 -9.06 -11.55
N TYR A 223 3.22 -9.30 -12.83
CA TYR A 223 3.26 -10.65 -13.39
C TYR A 223 4.66 -11.29 -13.34
N LEU A 224 5.73 -10.50 -13.24
CA LEU A 224 7.10 -11.00 -13.17
C LEU A 224 7.68 -10.97 -11.76
N CYS A 225 6.88 -10.61 -10.75
CA CYS A 225 7.27 -10.83 -9.38
C CYS A 225 7.17 -12.33 -9.05
N THR A 226 8.25 -12.88 -8.49
CA THR A 226 8.39 -14.29 -8.10
C THR A 226 7.21 -14.83 -7.29
N ASN A 227 6.63 -13.98 -6.42
CA ASN A 227 5.53 -14.39 -5.54
C ASN A 227 4.13 -14.12 -6.12
N CYS A 228 4.02 -13.34 -7.21
CA CYS A 228 2.73 -12.88 -7.72
C CYS A 228 1.97 -13.96 -8.51
N VAL A 229 2.63 -14.73 -9.38
CA VAL A 229 1.92 -15.77 -10.16
C VAL A 229 1.37 -16.88 -9.25
N PRO A 230 2.14 -17.46 -8.30
CA PRO A 230 1.59 -18.43 -7.35
C PRO A 230 0.42 -17.85 -6.55
N PHE A 231 0.56 -16.61 -6.07
CA PHE A 231 -0.51 -15.91 -5.38
C PHE A 231 -1.76 -15.75 -6.26
N LEU A 232 -1.61 -15.32 -7.50
CA LEU A 232 -2.75 -15.08 -8.41
C LEU A 232 -3.48 -16.38 -8.73
N VAL A 233 -2.78 -17.50 -8.88
CA VAL A 233 -3.40 -18.83 -9.06
C VAL A 233 -4.25 -19.19 -7.83
N ASP A 234 -3.74 -18.99 -6.62
CA ASP A 234 -4.50 -19.27 -5.40
C ASP A 234 -5.61 -18.26 -5.12
N PHE A 235 -5.44 -17.01 -5.53
CA PHE A 235 -6.46 -15.96 -5.43
C PHE A 235 -7.62 -16.24 -6.40
N ALA A 236 -7.33 -16.70 -7.62
CA ALA A 236 -8.34 -17.09 -8.60
C ALA A 236 -9.27 -18.18 -8.05
N LYS A 237 -8.74 -19.14 -7.26
CA LYS A 237 -9.57 -20.14 -6.55
C LYS A 237 -10.54 -19.48 -5.56
N ARG A 238 -10.10 -18.47 -4.80
CA ARG A 238 -11.02 -17.73 -3.89
C ARG A 238 -12.08 -16.96 -4.67
N VAL A 239 -11.71 -16.32 -5.78
CA VAL A 239 -12.67 -15.62 -6.64
C VAL A 239 -13.72 -16.59 -7.18
N GLU A 240 -13.29 -17.79 -7.57
CA GLU A 240 -14.17 -18.89 -8.01
C GLU A 240 -15.14 -19.34 -6.91
N GLU A 241 -14.61 -19.63 -5.72
CA GLU A 241 -15.39 -20.10 -4.56
C GLU A 241 -16.37 -19.04 -4.03
N ASN A 242 -16.09 -17.76 -4.27
CA ASN A 242 -16.88 -16.62 -3.81
C ASN A 242 -17.44 -15.81 -5.01
N ARG A 243 -17.75 -16.49 -6.13
CA ARG A 243 -18.26 -15.86 -7.35
C ARG A 243 -19.46 -14.96 -7.06
N GLY A 244 -19.37 -13.71 -7.50
CA GLY A 244 -20.41 -12.70 -7.32
C GLY A 244 -20.30 -11.91 -6.01
N GLU A 245 -19.62 -12.46 -5.00
CA GLU A 245 -19.31 -11.73 -3.76
C GLU A 245 -17.96 -11.01 -3.86
N LEU A 246 -16.92 -11.70 -4.34
CA LEU A 246 -15.62 -11.11 -4.66
C LEU A 246 -15.62 -10.51 -6.06
N ARG A 247 -15.24 -9.23 -6.14
CA ARG A 247 -15.21 -8.45 -7.38
C ARG A 247 -13.87 -7.70 -7.45
N PRO A 248 -12.79 -8.40 -7.80
CA PRO A 248 -11.44 -7.86 -7.77
C PRO A 248 -11.18 -6.89 -8.92
N VAL A 249 -10.50 -5.79 -8.60
CA VAL A 249 -9.77 -4.97 -9.55
C VAL A 249 -8.29 -5.33 -9.41
N TYR A 250 -7.68 -5.78 -10.50
CA TYR A 250 -6.25 -6.04 -10.54
C TYR A 250 -5.55 -4.74 -10.89
N VAL A 251 -4.66 -4.30 -10.03
CA VAL A 251 -3.94 -3.04 -10.15
C VAL A 251 -2.51 -3.36 -10.55
N PRO A 252 -2.12 -3.13 -11.83
CA PRO A 252 -0.75 -3.37 -12.25
C PRO A 252 0.20 -2.47 -11.47
N PHE A 253 1.16 -3.07 -10.79
CA PHE A 253 2.23 -2.35 -10.12
C PHE A 253 3.58 -2.96 -10.52
N PRO A 254 3.99 -2.76 -11.80
CA PRO A 254 5.26 -3.26 -12.29
C PRO A 254 6.40 -2.57 -11.54
N TYR A 255 6.90 -3.25 -10.51
CA TYR A 255 7.96 -2.78 -9.62
C TYR A 255 9.23 -3.60 -9.82
N THR A 256 9.09 -4.83 -10.30
CA THR A 256 10.18 -5.71 -10.69
C THR A 256 10.41 -5.61 -12.20
N ARG A 257 11.67 -5.52 -12.65
CA ARG A 257 12.09 -5.53 -14.07
C ARG A 257 11.21 -4.67 -15.02
N PRO A 258 11.49 -3.36 -15.12
CA PRO A 258 10.55 -2.34 -15.56
C PRO A 258 10.17 -2.37 -17.04
N GLU A 259 10.54 -3.35 -17.85
CA GLU A 259 10.18 -3.31 -19.28
C GLU A 259 9.30 -4.51 -19.66
N ASN A 260 9.70 -5.76 -19.35
CA ASN A 260 8.82 -6.91 -19.54
C ASN A 260 7.59 -6.86 -18.62
N ALA A 261 7.75 -6.42 -17.36
CA ALA A 261 6.62 -6.24 -16.44
C ALA A 261 5.68 -5.13 -16.93
N MET A 262 6.24 -4.03 -17.46
CA MET A 262 5.45 -2.96 -18.07
C MET A 262 4.74 -3.42 -19.35
N ALA A 263 5.37 -4.26 -20.17
CA ALA A 263 4.76 -4.84 -21.36
C ALA A 263 3.56 -5.73 -21.00
N LEU A 264 3.69 -6.58 -19.98
CA LEU A 264 2.59 -7.41 -19.48
C LEU A 264 1.48 -6.57 -18.84
N ALA A 265 1.83 -5.54 -18.06
CA ALA A 265 0.86 -4.59 -17.50
C ALA A 265 0.08 -3.87 -18.62
N ARG A 266 0.77 -3.36 -19.64
CA ARG A 266 0.15 -2.73 -20.83
C ARG A 266 -0.74 -3.71 -21.59
N GLY A 267 -0.28 -4.96 -21.75
CA GLY A 267 -1.06 -6.02 -22.38
C GLY A 267 -2.36 -6.32 -21.63
N ALA A 268 -2.30 -6.42 -20.31
CA ALA A 268 -3.47 -6.62 -19.45
C ALA A 268 -4.46 -5.44 -19.54
N LEU A 269 -3.96 -4.20 -19.59
CA LEU A 269 -4.80 -3.01 -19.80
C LEU A 269 -5.48 -3.02 -21.18
N CYS A 270 -4.76 -3.40 -22.24
CA CYS A 270 -5.37 -3.56 -23.56
C CYS A 270 -6.43 -4.67 -23.57
N ALA A 271 -6.14 -5.81 -22.96
CA ALA A 271 -7.10 -6.89 -22.83
C ALA A 271 -8.35 -6.44 -22.07
N GLN A 272 -8.22 -5.59 -21.04
CA GLN A 272 -9.35 -4.99 -20.34
C GLN A 272 -10.19 -4.09 -21.26
N GLN A 273 -9.55 -3.19 -22.02
CA GLN A 273 -10.26 -2.32 -22.96
C GLN A 273 -11.03 -3.11 -24.03
N LEU A 274 -10.50 -4.27 -24.42
CA LEU A 274 -11.07 -5.15 -25.44
C LEU A 274 -12.00 -6.24 -24.86
N GLY A 275 -12.29 -6.22 -23.56
CA GLY A 275 -13.18 -7.18 -22.91
C GLY A 275 -12.62 -8.61 -22.78
N ALA A 276 -11.32 -8.79 -23.00
CA ALA A 276 -10.62 -10.08 -23.01
C ALA A 276 -9.66 -10.25 -21.81
N PHE A 277 -9.79 -9.42 -20.76
CA PHE A 277 -8.87 -9.44 -19.62
C PHE A 277 -8.82 -10.80 -18.91
N SER A 278 -9.97 -11.42 -18.64
CA SER A 278 -10.00 -12.71 -17.92
C SER A 278 -9.23 -13.81 -18.68
N SER A 279 -9.46 -13.93 -20.00
CA SER A 279 -8.71 -14.89 -20.85
C SER A 279 -7.22 -14.56 -20.91
N PHE A 280 -6.85 -13.27 -21.01
CA PHE A 280 -5.46 -12.83 -20.98
C PHE A 280 -4.78 -13.12 -19.64
N HIS A 281 -5.47 -12.85 -18.53
CA HIS A 281 -5.01 -13.10 -17.19
C HIS A 281 -4.75 -14.60 -16.99
N MET A 282 -5.70 -15.45 -17.35
CA MET A 282 -5.54 -16.90 -17.26
C MET A 282 -4.43 -17.44 -18.17
N ALA A 283 -4.27 -16.89 -19.38
CA ALA A 283 -3.17 -17.25 -20.27
C ALA A 283 -1.81 -16.94 -19.63
N ALA A 284 -1.69 -15.79 -18.96
CA ALA A 284 -0.47 -15.42 -18.22
C ALA A 284 -0.22 -16.35 -17.03
N LEU A 285 -1.24 -16.63 -16.21
CA LEU A 285 -1.10 -17.52 -15.04
C LEU A 285 -0.70 -18.95 -15.43
N THR A 286 -1.18 -19.45 -16.57
CA THR A 286 -0.88 -20.80 -17.05
C THR A 286 0.58 -20.97 -17.46
N LYS A 287 1.31 -19.88 -17.78
CA LYS A 287 2.74 -19.96 -18.11
C LYS A 287 3.63 -20.20 -16.89
N GLY A 288 3.17 -19.85 -15.69
CA GLY A 288 3.95 -20.01 -14.48
C GLY A 288 5.31 -19.30 -14.58
N GLU A 289 6.39 -20.03 -14.28
CA GLU A 289 7.76 -19.54 -14.33
C GLU A 289 8.22 -19.12 -15.74
N LEU A 290 7.64 -19.71 -16.80
CA LEU A 290 7.97 -19.39 -18.18
C LEU A 290 7.41 -18.03 -18.64
N LEU A 291 6.59 -17.36 -17.82
CA LEU A 291 5.95 -16.09 -18.20
C LEU A 291 6.95 -15.00 -18.58
N ALA A 292 8.15 -15.02 -17.99
CA ALA A 292 9.21 -14.07 -18.29
C ALA A 292 9.74 -14.16 -19.74
N GLU A 293 9.59 -15.32 -20.38
CA GLU A 293 10.07 -15.61 -21.73
C GLU A 293 8.97 -15.47 -22.80
N VAL A 294 7.72 -15.30 -22.38
CA VAL A 294 6.56 -15.28 -23.27
C VAL A 294 6.27 -13.85 -23.72
N SER A 295 6.12 -13.65 -25.03
CA SER A 295 5.73 -12.36 -25.56
C SER A 295 4.29 -12.01 -25.14
N VAL A 296 4.05 -10.74 -24.81
CA VAL A 296 2.70 -10.21 -24.59
C VAL A 296 1.74 -10.52 -25.76
N PHE A 297 2.26 -10.60 -26.99
CA PHE A 297 1.47 -10.94 -28.17
C PHE A 297 1.13 -12.44 -28.25
N ASP A 298 1.93 -13.32 -27.66
CA ASP A 298 1.61 -14.75 -27.54
C ASP A 298 0.46 -14.96 -26.56
N LEU A 299 0.48 -14.24 -25.43
CA LEU A 299 -0.61 -14.23 -24.46
C LEU A 299 -1.89 -13.70 -25.09
N ALA A 300 -1.81 -12.58 -25.81
CA ALA A 300 -2.94 -12.03 -26.55
C ALA A 300 -3.50 -13.02 -27.59
N ARG A 301 -2.65 -13.76 -28.32
CA ARG A 301 -3.10 -14.80 -29.27
C ARG A 301 -3.85 -15.96 -28.61
N GLN A 302 -3.52 -16.26 -27.36
CA GLN A 302 -4.20 -17.27 -26.53
C GLN A 302 -5.45 -16.71 -25.83
N SER A 303 -5.69 -15.41 -25.96
CA SER A 303 -6.88 -14.74 -25.44
C SER A 303 -7.88 -14.54 -26.57
N ASP A 304 -9.18 -14.48 -26.28
CA ASP A 304 -10.25 -14.28 -27.27
C ASP A 304 -10.31 -12.85 -27.87
N VAL A 305 -9.15 -12.25 -28.13
CA VAL A 305 -9.00 -10.89 -28.66
C VAL A 305 -8.59 -10.92 -30.13
N ARG A 306 -9.14 -10.02 -30.94
CA ARG A 306 -8.68 -9.85 -32.32
C ARG A 306 -7.28 -9.23 -32.33
N MET A 307 -6.31 -9.94 -32.89
CA MET A 307 -4.92 -9.51 -32.87
C MET A 307 -4.66 -8.16 -33.56
N SER A 308 -5.46 -7.77 -34.54
CA SER A 308 -5.39 -6.43 -35.14
C SER A 308 -5.74 -5.33 -34.14
N GLU A 309 -6.79 -5.52 -33.35
CA GLU A 309 -7.23 -4.59 -32.31
C GLU A 309 -6.25 -4.55 -31.14
N PHE A 310 -5.77 -5.72 -30.69
CA PHE A 310 -4.77 -5.78 -29.64
C PHE A 310 -3.49 -5.04 -30.04
N LYS A 311 -2.99 -5.27 -31.27
CA LYS A 311 -1.82 -4.54 -31.79
C LYS A 311 -2.08 -3.04 -31.90
N ALA A 312 -3.28 -2.62 -32.29
CA ALA A 312 -3.63 -1.20 -32.38
C ALA A 312 -3.68 -0.53 -30.99
N CYS A 313 -4.33 -1.16 -30.01
CA CYS A 313 -4.32 -0.71 -28.62
C CYS A 313 -2.89 -0.66 -28.07
N TYR A 314 -2.15 -1.76 -28.22
CA TYR A 314 -0.81 -1.88 -27.69
C TYR A 314 0.13 -0.86 -28.33
N ARG A 315 0.00 -0.52 -29.62
CA ARG A 315 0.87 0.47 -30.28
C ARG A 315 0.47 1.91 -30.01
N SER A 316 -0.82 2.25 -30.10
CA SER A 316 -1.30 3.61 -29.85
C SER A 316 -0.94 4.08 -28.46
N GLY A 317 -1.04 3.18 -27.47
CA GLY A 317 -0.78 3.52 -26.07
C GLY A 317 -1.79 4.50 -25.49
N GLU A 318 -2.86 4.81 -26.23
CA GLU A 318 -3.81 5.85 -25.89
C GLU A 318 -4.48 5.52 -24.55
N GLY A 319 -4.31 6.42 -23.58
CA GLY A 319 -4.80 6.24 -22.21
C GLY A 319 -4.09 5.15 -21.39
N LEU A 320 -3.26 4.27 -21.97
CA LEU A 320 -2.60 3.18 -21.25
C LEU A 320 -1.52 3.70 -20.30
N ALA A 321 -0.71 4.67 -20.75
CA ALA A 321 0.31 5.31 -19.92
C ALA A 321 -0.33 6.02 -18.71
N GLU A 322 -1.46 6.70 -18.92
CA GLU A 322 -2.22 7.36 -17.85
C GLU A 322 -2.85 6.35 -16.89
N LEU A 323 -3.45 5.27 -17.41
CA LEU A 323 -3.98 4.17 -16.62
C LEU A 323 -2.91 3.54 -15.73
N LEU A 324 -1.71 3.33 -16.27
CA LEU A 324 -0.59 2.75 -15.54
C LEU A 324 -0.03 3.71 -14.50
N ALA A 325 0.13 4.99 -14.84
CA ALA A 325 0.50 6.03 -13.88
C ALA A 325 -0.52 6.14 -12.74
N ARG A 326 -1.82 5.99 -13.05
CA ARG A 326 -2.91 5.94 -12.06
C ARG A 326 -2.83 4.68 -11.20
N ALA A 327 -2.59 3.51 -11.77
CA ALA A 327 -2.41 2.26 -11.04
C ALA A 327 -1.22 2.35 -10.05
N GLN A 328 -0.09 2.89 -10.51
CA GLN A 328 1.07 3.15 -9.64
C GLN A 328 0.78 4.21 -8.59
N GLY A 329 0.03 5.26 -8.92
CA GLY A 329 -0.45 6.26 -7.97
C GLY A 329 -1.34 5.65 -6.88
N LEU A 330 -2.21 4.72 -7.27
CA LEU A 330 -3.06 3.97 -6.35
C LEU A 330 -2.21 3.13 -5.39
N ALA A 331 -1.25 2.37 -5.90
CA ALA A 331 -0.32 1.58 -5.09
C ALA A 331 0.44 2.45 -4.08
N ARG A 332 0.94 3.62 -4.52
CA ARG A 332 1.57 4.60 -3.64
C ARG A 332 0.61 5.12 -2.56
N SER A 333 -0.62 5.46 -2.93
CA SER A 333 -1.62 6.02 -2.01
C SER A 333 -2.06 5.04 -0.91
N TYR A 334 -2.08 3.74 -1.22
CA TYR A 334 -2.34 2.69 -0.24
C TYR A 334 -1.11 2.32 0.59
N GLY A 335 0.06 2.88 0.26
CA GLY A 335 1.29 2.63 1.01
C GLY A 335 1.92 1.27 0.76
N LEU A 336 1.70 0.72 -0.43
CA LEU A 336 2.28 -0.57 -0.80
C LEU A 336 3.80 -0.54 -0.71
N MET A 337 4.34 -1.59 -0.12
CA MET A 337 5.77 -1.84 0.00
C MET A 337 6.20 -2.92 -0.98
N GLN A 338 5.30 -3.87 -1.28
CA GLN A 338 5.62 -5.07 -2.04
C GLN A 338 4.37 -5.61 -2.76
N THR A 339 4.62 -6.49 -3.72
CA THR A 339 3.58 -7.27 -4.40
C THR A 339 3.85 -8.77 -4.17
N PRO A 340 2.82 -9.62 -4.11
CA PRO A 340 1.40 -9.30 -4.22
C PRO A 340 0.85 -8.56 -2.98
N ALA A 341 -0.20 -7.77 -3.19
CA ALA A 341 -0.92 -7.12 -2.10
C ALA A 341 -2.43 -7.13 -2.35
N VAL A 342 -3.22 -7.21 -1.28
CA VAL A 342 -4.69 -7.17 -1.35
C VAL A 342 -5.22 -6.06 -0.46
N VAL A 343 -6.11 -5.23 -0.98
CA VAL A 343 -6.96 -4.35 -0.17
C VAL A 343 -8.37 -4.92 -0.15
N TYR A 344 -8.84 -5.31 1.02
CA TYR A 344 -10.19 -5.84 1.23
C TYR A 344 -10.75 -5.35 2.56
N GLN A 345 -12.00 -4.88 2.55
CA GLN A 345 -12.69 -4.34 3.73
C GLN A 345 -11.84 -3.29 4.52
N GLY A 346 -11.15 -2.40 3.80
CA GLY A 346 -10.34 -1.33 4.40
C GLY A 346 -9.03 -1.81 5.04
N LYS A 347 -8.61 -3.06 4.81
CA LYS A 347 -7.32 -3.59 5.27
C LYS A 347 -6.42 -3.86 4.08
N LEU A 348 -5.16 -3.42 4.20
CA LEU A 348 -4.08 -3.78 3.27
C LEU A 348 -3.36 -5.03 3.81
N LEU A 349 -3.32 -6.07 2.99
CA LEU A 349 -2.70 -7.36 3.26
C LEU A 349 -1.48 -7.50 2.35
N GLU A 350 -0.29 -7.70 2.91
CA GLU A 350 0.97 -7.77 2.17
C GLU A 350 1.95 -8.78 2.77
N GLY A 351 2.75 -9.40 1.90
CA GLY A 351 3.77 -10.39 2.27
C GLY A 351 3.17 -11.72 2.71
N ASP A 352 3.91 -12.45 3.54
CA ASP A 352 3.44 -13.73 4.07
C ASP A 352 2.22 -13.51 4.98
N GLY A 353 1.19 -14.34 4.85
CA GLY A 353 -0.03 -14.22 5.67
C GLY A 353 -1.24 -13.59 4.98
N ILE A 354 -1.14 -13.22 3.70
CA ILE A 354 -2.25 -12.58 2.97
C ILE A 354 -3.50 -13.45 3.03
N PHE A 355 -3.39 -14.74 2.66
CA PHE A 355 -4.56 -15.62 2.59
C PHE A 355 -5.12 -15.95 3.97
N GLU A 356 -4.30 -16.11 5.00
CA GLU A 356 -4.76 -16.37 6.37
C GLU A 356 -5.67 -15.24 6.86
N THR A 357 -5.26 -13.99 6.63
CA THR A 357 -6.07 -12.83 7.01
C THR A 357 -7.25 -12.63 6.05
N PHE A 358 -7.04 -12.80 4.76
CA PHE A 358 -8.06 -12.64 3.73
C PHE A 358 -9.20 -13.65 3.91
N ASP A 359 -8.90 -14.92 4.10
CA ASP A 359 -9.87 -16.00 4.31
C ASP A 359 -10.64 -15.79 5.63
N SER A 360 -9.99 -15.21 6.66
CA SER A 360 -10.67 -14.78 7.89
C SER A 360 -11.65 -13.62 7.64
N LEU A 361 -11.28 -12.64 6.82
CA LEU A 361 -12.18 -11.53 6.45
C LEU A 361 -13.35 -12.00 5.58
N LEU A 362 -13.13 -12.98 4.70
CA LEU A 362 -14.19 -13.60 3.90
C LEU A 362 -15.23 -14.27 4.79
N LYS A 363 -14.78 -15.14 5.71
CA LYS A 363 -15.67 -15.86 6.65
C LYS A 363 -16.49 -14.94 7.55
N ASN A 364 -15.91 -13.81 7.94
CA ASN A 364 -16.55 -12.84 8.82
C ASN A 364 -17.28 -11.71 8.06
N SER A 365 -17.31 -11.78 6.72
CA SER A 365 -18.00 -10.80 5.90
C SER A 365 -19.51 -10.97 6.08
N PRO A 366 -20.24 -9.97 6.62
CA PRO A 366 -21.68 -10.04 6.59
C PRO A 366 -22.12 -10.07 5.13
N ALA A 367 -22.89 -11.09 4.73
CA ALA A 367 -23.50 -11.16 3.41
C ALA A 367 -24.06 -9.78 3.05
N GLN A 368 -23.70 -9.26 1.87
CA GLN A 368 -23.84 -7.84 1.47
C GLN A 368 -25.27 -7.24 1.59
N GLY A 369 -26.27 -8.03 2.00
CA GLY A 369 -27.63 -7.59 2.32
C GLY A 369 -27.83 -6.84 3.66
N GLN A 370 -26.79 -6.64 4.49
CA GLN A 370 -26.92 -5.84 5.73
C GLN A 370 -26.42 -4.39 5.63
N LEU A 371 -25.46 -4.07 4.75
CA LEU A 371 -24.97 -2.70 4.57
C LEU A 371 -26.03 -1.79 3.92
N THR A 372 -26.84 -2.33 3.00
CA THR A 372 -28.00 -1.63 2.42
C THR A 372 -29.10 -1.39 3.45
N LYS A 373 -29.38 -2.36 4.34
CA LYS A 373 -30.38 -2.19 5.40
C LYS A 373 -29.99 -1.13 6.44
N ARG A 374 -28.72 -1.05 6.84
CA ARG A 374 -28.26 0.00 7.77
C ARG A 374 -28.33 1.40 7.15
N ASN A 375 -28.01 1.54 5.86
CA ASN A 375 -28.11 2.82 5.16
C ASN A 375 -29.57 3.23 4.91
N ASP A 376 -30.48 2.29 4.65
CA ASP A 376 -31.92 2.57 4.53
C ASP A 376 -32.58 2.85 5.89
N GLU A 377 -32.16 2.19 6.97
CA GLU A 377 -32.64 2.49 8.32
C GLU A 377 -32.13 3.87 8.80
N ASN A 378 -30.89 4.25 8.51
CA ASN A 378 -30.37 5.58 8.81
C ASN A 378 -30.99 6.68 7.93
N LYS A 379 -31.45 6.36 6.71
CA LYS A 379 -32.23 7.30 5.89
C LYS A 379 -33.68 7.45 6.36
N ARG A 380 -34.27 6.39 6.92
CA ARG A 380 -35.65 6.40 7.46
C ARG A 380 -35.72 7.05 8.85
N ARG A 381 -34.65 6.97 9.64
CA ARG A 381 -34.49 7.73 10.89
C ARG A 381 -33.97 9.12 10.52
N GLY A 382 -34.88 10.03 10.15
CA GLY A 382 -34.55 11.45 9.98
C GLY A 382 -33.85 12.04 11.22
N PRO A 383 -33.24 13.23 11.11
CA PRO A 383 -32.42 13.79 12.18
C PRO A 383 -33.24 13.89 13.46
N SER A 384 -32.79 13.20 14.51
CA SER A 384 -33.28 13.38 15.87
C SER A 384 -33.04 14.84 16.24
N GLN A 385 -34.13 15.61 16.28
CA GLN A 385 -34.14 16.99 16.76
C GLN A 385 -33.73 17.03 18.25
N PRO A 386 -33.09 18.13 18.69
CA PRO A 386 -32.37 18.21 19.97
C PRO A 386 -33.22 17.98 21.22
#